data_AF-A0A1J1HU56-F1
#
_entry.id   AF-A0A1J1HU56-F1
#
_cell.length_a   1.000
_cell.length_b   1.000
_cell.length_c   1.000
_cell.angle_alpha   90.00
_cell.angle_beta   90.00
_cell.angle_gamma   90.00
#
_symmetry.space_group_name_H-M   'P 1'
#
loop_
_entity.id
_entity.type
_entity.pdbx_description
1 polymer ?
#
loop_
_entity_poly.entity_id
_entity_poly.type
_entity_poly.pdbx_seq_one_letter_code
_entity_poly.pdbx_strand_id
1 'polypeptide(L)'
;MYGIMLKNSSSFNALSRLTINKNKFKTLPPLLTTRNYSASEAKGTSKDNRDNPVKFIGSEAHSWDAKFTRSSPDIEQIPIIQPISVVLSVGIFLLYFCVLREENDIDLEFEQTLYQRVPGMEETQLIINYKYNIENQIDNTEIIARMRELGMKPENIEV
;
A
#
# COMPACT_ATOMS: atom_id res chain seq x y z
N MET A 1 22.27 54.13 19.26
CA MET A 1 21.54 54.28 20.55
C MET A 1 20.06 54.39 20.18
N TYR A 2 19.22 53.52 20.75
CA TYR A 2 17.79 53.26 20.46
C TYR A 2 17.54 52.54 19.11
N GLY A 3 16.98 51.33 19.00
CA GLY A 3 16.24 50.50 19.96
C GLY A 3 14.76 50.49 19.59
N ILE A 4 14.33 49.57 18.71
CA ILE A 4 12.90 49.26 18.51
C ILE A 4 12.76 47.74 18.63
N MET A 5 12.13 47.34 19.74
CA MET A 5 11.80 45.98 20.14
C MET A 5 10.87 45.32 19.13
N LEU A 6 11.23 44.10 18.68
CA LEU A 6 10.26 43.14 18.18
C LEU A 6 9.75 42.28 19.35
N LYS A 7 8.45 42.40 19.56
CA LYS A 7 7.57 41.67 20.47
C LYS A 7 7.69 40.16 20.22
N ASN A 8 8.24 39.40 21.17
CA ASN A 8 8.09 37.94 21.20
C ASN A 8 7.14 37.57 22.34
N SER A 9 5.88 37.38 21.97
CA SER A 9 4.80 36.99 22.86
C SER A 9 4.92 35.49 23.16
N SER A 10 5.28 35.17 24.39
CA SER A 10 4.98 33.86 24.97
C SER A 10 3.46 33.69 25.04
N SER A 11 2.92 32.64 24.43
CA SER A 11 2.12 31.62 25.12
C SER A 11 1.35 30.71 24.15
N PHE A 12 1.15 29.48 24.62
CA PHE A 12 0.19 28.45 24.19
C PHE A 12 0.47 27.69 22.90
N ASN A 13 1.09 26.51 23.05
CA ASN A 13 0.71 25.30 22.33
C ASN A 13 0.83 24.11 23.28
N ALA A 14 -0.13 24.02 24.19
CA ALA A 14 -0.59 22.75 24.71
C ALA A 14 -1.54 22.12 23.66
N LEU A 15 -1.82 20.82 23.78
CA LEU A 15 -2.63 19.95 22.90
C LEU A 15 -1.80 19.33 21.77
N SER A 16 -1.71 18.02 21.58
CA SER A 16 -2.50 16.90 22.10
C SER A 16 -1.70 15.60 21.88
N ARG A 17 -1.59 14.76 22.92
CA ARG A 17 -1.16 13.37 22.76
C ARG A 17 -2.40 12.54 22.47
N LEU A 18 -2.64 12.21 21.20
CA LEU A 18 -3.66 11.23 20.82
C LEU A 18 -3.05 9.83 20.88
N THR A 19 -3.31 9.15 21.99
CA THR A 19 -3.15 7.72 22.14
C THR A 19 -4.18 7.00 21.26
N ILE A 20 -3.71 6.33 20.21
CA ILE A 20 -4.56 5.48 19.38
C ILE A 20 -4.79 4.15 20.11
N ASN A 21 -5.99 4.02 20.68
CA ASN A 21 -6.55 2.77 21.17
C ASN A 21 -6.92 1.88 19.96
N LYS A 22 -6.33 0.69 19.86
CA LYS A 22 -6.70 -0.33 18.87
C LYS A 22 -7.29 -1.55 19.55
N ASN A 23 -8.53 -1.43 20.00
CA ASN A 23 -9.34 -2.60 20.31
C ASN A 23 -10.00 -3.16 19.04
N LYS A 24 -9.69 -4.44 18.77
CA LYS A 24 -10.49 -5.45 18.06
C LYS A 24 -10.73 -5.29 16.55
N PHE A 25 -10.05 -6.14 15.76
CA PHE A 25 -10.70 -6.82 14.63
C PHE A 25 -10.13 -8.24 14.39
N LYS A 26 -10.91 -9.22 14.88
CA LYS A 26 -11.27 -10.54 14.30
C LYS A 26 -10.19 -11.39 13.60
N THR A 27 -9.77 -12.42 14.34
CA THR A 27 -9.60 -13.84 13.94
C THR A 27 -9.60 -14.20 12.46
N LEU A 28 -8.47 -14.71 11.97
CA LEU A 28 -8.35 -15.75 10.95
C LEU A 28 -7.20 -16.69 11.37
N PRO A 29 -7.36 -18.03 11.35
CA PRO A 29 -6.28 -18.95 11.71
C PRO A 29 -5.19 -18.92 10.63
N PRO A 30 -3.90 -18.98 10.99
CA PRO A 30 -2.85 -19.20 10.00
C PRO A 30 -2.95 -20.62 9.44
N LEU A 31 -2.86 -20.71 8.11
CA LEU A 31 -2.73 -21.95 7.34
C LEU A 31 -1.72 -22.90 8.00
N LEU A 32 -2.18 -24.10 8.35
CA LEU A 32 -1.39 -25.15 8.97
C LEU A 32 -0.30 -25.61 7.99
N THR A 33 0.90 -25.09 8.15
CA THR A 33 2.11 -25.74 7.65
C THR A 33 2.36 -26.97 8.53
N THR A 34 2.00 -28.14 8.01
CA THR A 34 2.33 -29.43 8.61
C THR A 34 3.82 -29.67 8.44
N ARG A 35 4.61 -29.24 9.42
CA ARG A 35 6.02 -29.64 9.52
C ARG A 35 6.06 -31.08 10.02
N ASN A 36 6.42 -32.00 9.14
CA ASN A 36 6.67 -33.40 9.50
C ASN A 36 7.92 -33.47 10.37
N TYR A 37 7.74 -33.56 11.69
CA TYR A 37 8.83 -33.92 12.60
C TYR A 37 8.99 -35.44 12.56
N SER A 38 10.08 -35.91 11.93
CA SER A 38 10.53 -37.28 12.10
C SER A 38 11.01 -37.42 13.55
N ALA A 39 10.22 -38.09 14.38
CA ALA A 39 10.56 -38.36 15.76
C ALA A 39 11.75 -39.33 15.81
N SER A 40 12.96 -38.82 16.02
CA SER A 40 14.03 -39.64 16.58
C SER A 40 13.73 -39.83 18.07
N GLU A 41 13.41 -41.05 18.48
CA GLU A 41 13.25 -41.42 19.88
C GLU A 41 14.53 -41.08 20.68
N ALA A 42 14.53 -39.91 21.31
CA ALA A 42 15.45 -39.64 22.39
C ALA A 42 14.98 -40.50 23.58
N LYS A 43 15.76 -41.53 23.91
CA LYS A 43 15.60 -42.32 25.14
C LYS A 43 15.73 -41.41 26.36
N GLY A 44 14.60 -40.87 26.81
CA GLY A 44 14.43 -40.24 28.11
C GLY A 44 13.53 -41.12 28.96
N THR A 45 14.09 -41.71 30.02
CA THR A 45 13.34 -42.52 30.98
C THR A 45 12.36 -41.66 31.77
N SER A 46 11.13 -41.53 31.29
CA SER A 46 10.00 -41.07 32.09
C SER A 46 8.78 -41.89 31.71
N LYS A 47 8.25 -42.64 32.67
CA LYS A 47 6.96 -43.34 32.53
C LYS A 47 5.91 -42.30 32.17
N ASP A 48 5.41 -42.37 30.93
CA ASP A 48 4.30 -41.58 30.40
C ASP A 48 3.04 -41.83 31.23
N ASN A 49 2.87 -41.02 32.27
CA ASN A 49 1.72 -41.07 33.16
C ASN A 49 0.71 -40.02 32.68
N ARG A 50 -0.05 -40.38 31.62
CA ARG A 50 -1.06 -39.54 30.97
C ARG A 50 -2.25 -39.18 31.87
N ASP A 51 -2.38 -39.85 33.01
CA ASP A 51 -3.48 -39.66 33.96
C ASP A 51 -3.25 -38.47 34.90
N ASN A 52 -2.06 -37.86 34.88
CA ASN A 52 -1.72 -36.72 35.71
C ASN A 52 -1.59 -35.43 34.87
N PRO A 53 -1.94 -34.25 35.43
CA PRO A 53 -1.79 -32.99 34.73
C PRO A 53 -0.33 -32.74 34.35
N VAL A 54 -0.11 -32.32 33.10
CA VAL A 54 1.22 -32.01 32.56
C VAL A 54 1.85 -30.91 33.41
N LYS A 55 3.02 -31.21 34.00
CA LYS A 55 3.78 -30.24 34.78
C LYS A 55 4.56 -29.32 33.84
N PHE A 56 4.10 -28.08 33.70
CA PHE A 56 4.76 -27.07 32.87
C PHE A 56 5.99 -26.45 33.54
N ILE A 57 5.94 -26.24 34.87
CA ILE A 57 7.05 -25.69 35.65
C ILE A 57 8.16 -26.75 35.76
N GLY A 58 9.34 -26.45 35.23
CA GLY A 58 10.48 -27.38 35.16
C GLY A 58 10.53 -28.26 33.90
N SER A 59 9.61 -28.06 32.94
CA SER A 59 9.73 -28.66 31.61
C SER A 59 10.73 -27.89 30.73
N GLU A 60 11.25 -28.51 29.67
CA GLU A 60 12.06 -27.83 28.65
C GLU A 60 11.32 -26.65 27.98
N ALA A 61 9.99 -26.63 28.03
CA ALA A 61 9.21 -25.50 27.54
C ALA A 61 9.25 -24.29 28.50
N HIS A 62 9.63 -24.48 29.76
CA HIS A 62 9.74 -23.41 30.76
C HIS A 62 10.99 -22.55 30.56
N SER A 63 12.08 -23.12 30.04
CA SER A 63 13.33 -22.40 29.76
C SER A 63 13.26 -21.55 28.48
N TRP A 64 12.19 -21.68 27.69
CA TRP A 64 12.01 -20.88 26.47
C TRP A 64 11.61 -19.44 26.79
N ASP A 65 12.51 -18.49 26.54
CA ASP A 65 12.20 -17.08 26.74
C ASP A 65 11.09 -16.61 25.78
N ALA A 66 10.07 -15.96 26.32
CA ALA A 66 8.97 -15.40 25.54
C ALA A 66 9.42 -14.39 24.44
N LYS A 67 10.62 -13.83 24.57
CA LYS A 67 11.24 -12.96 23.56
C LYS A 67 11.48 -13.70 22.23
N PHE A 68 11.83 -14.98 22.26
CA PHE A 68 12.12 -15.74 21.04
C PHE A 68 10.86 -16.11 20.24
N THR A 69 9.70 -16.15 20.89
CA THR A 69 8.41 -16.38 20.19
C THR A 69 7.75 -15.08 19.73
N ARG A 70 7.90 -14.00 20.51
CA ARG A 70 7.19 -12.73 20.26
C ARG A 70 7.98 -11.72 19.43
N SER A 71 9.31 -11.79 19.46
CA SER A 71 10.14 -10.93 18.62
C SER A 71 10.24 -11.51 17.22
N SER A 72 10.16 -10.64 16.21
CA SER A 72 10.65 -10.99 14.87
C SER A 72 12.09 -11.48 15.00
N PRO A 73 12.52 -12.51 14.24
CA PRO A 73 13.93 -12.88 14.21
C PRO A 73 14.76 -11.63 13.94
N ASP A 74 15.83 -11.46 14.71
CA ASP A 74 16.74 -10.34 14.52
C ASP A 74 17.15 -10.31 13.04
N ILE A 75 17.17 -9.12 12.45
CA ILE A 75 17.56 -8.90 11.05
C ILE A 75 18.92 -9.53 10.71
N GLU A 76 19.78 -9.73 11.71
CA GLU A 76 21.07 -10.42 11.61
C GLU A 76 20.98 -11.94 11.46
N GLN A 77 19.87 -12.56 11.90
CA GLN A 77 19.63 -14.00 11.81
C GLN A 77 18.95 -14.42 10.50
N ILE A 78 18.50 -13.45 9.68
CA ILE A 78 17.83 -13.71 8.41
C ILE A 78 18.86 -13.77 7.28
N PRO A 79 18.94 -14.87 6.52
CA PRO A 79 19.85 -14.96 5.39
C PRO A 79 19.44 -13.98 4.28
N ILE A 80 20.39 -13.14 3.85
CA ILE A 80 20.19 -12.09 2.84
C ILE A 80 19.69 -12.64 1.49
N ILE A 81 19.97 -13.92 1.19
CA ILE A 81 19.53 -14.58 -0.04
C ILE A 81 18.00 -14.71 -0.14
N GLN A 82 17.30 -14.73 1.00
CA GLN A 82 15.86 -14.94 1.06
C GLN A 82 15.08 -13.85 0.29
N PRO A 83 15.22 -12.54 0.59
CA PRO A 83 14.54 -11.49 -0.18
C PRO A 83 15.05 -11.39 -1.62
N ILE A 84 16.34 -11.64 -1.85
CA ILE A 84 16.95 -11.52 -3.18
C ILE A 84 16.34 -12.53 -4.15
N SER A 85 16.12 -13.78 -3.73
CA SER A 85 15.53 -14.82 -4.59
C SER A 85 14.13 -14.45 -5.10
N VAL A 86 13.31 -13.86 -4.23
CA VAL A 86 11.94 -13.44 -4.56
C VAL A 86 11.99 -12.26 -5.54
N VAL A 87 12.76 -11.23 -5.23
CA VAL A 87 12.91 -10.06 -6.10
C VAL A 87 13.49 -10.45 -7.46
N LEU A 88 14.46 -11.36 -7.50
CA LEU A 88 15.06 -11.84 -8.74
C LEU A 88 14.05 -12.60 -9.59
N SER A 89 13.24 -13.48 -8.99
CA SER A 89 12.24 -14.25 -9.73
C SER A 89 11.16 -13.35 -10.35
N VAL A 90 10.63 -12.40 -9.58
CA VAL A 90 9.65 -11.42 -10.06
C VAL A 90 10.31 -10.48 -11.08
N GLY A 91 11.55 -10.08 -10.84
CA GLY A 91 12.33 -9.23 -11.74
C GLY A 91 12.59 -9.87 -13.10
N ILE A 92 12.92 -11.17 -13.15
CA ILE A 92 13.05 -11.90 -14.42
C ILE A 92 11.71 -11.93 -15.17
N PHE A 93 10.60 -12.16 -14.46
CA PHE A 93 9.28 -12.16 -15.10
C PHE A 93 8.93 -10.77 -15.63
N LEU A 94 9.17 -9.71 -14.86
CA LEU A 94 8.95 -8.33 -15.31
C LEU A 94 9.85 -7.97 -16.50
N LEU A 95 11.12 -8.35 -16.48
CA LEU A 95 12.04 -8.10 -17.59
C LEU A 95 11.57 -8.81 -18.87
N TYR A 96 11.05 -10.03 -18.75
CA TYR A 96 10.42 -10.75 -19.86
C TYR A 96 9.19 -10.00 -20.40
N PHE A 97 8.29 -9.55 -19.52
CA PHE A 97 7.07 -8.85 -19.95
C PHE A 97 7.31 -7.44 -20.49
N CYS A 98 8.27 -6.69 -19.95
CA CYS A 98 8.48 -5.29 -20.30
C CYS A 98 9.45 -5.09 -21.47
N VAL A 99 10.39 -6.02 -21.73
CA VAL A 99 11.49 -5.78 -22.69
C VAL A 99 11.64 -6.91 -23.70
N LEU A 100 11.60 -8.16 -23.26
CA LEU A 100 11.94 -9.31 -24.11
C LEU A 100 10.78 -9.84 -24.94
N ARG A 101 9.54 -9.56 -24.52
CA ARG A 101 8.35 -9.84 -25.31
C ARG A 101 8.22 -8.78 -26.38
N GLU A 102 7.98 -9.20 -27.62
CA GLU A 102 7.66 -8.33 -28.76
C GLU A 102 6.57 -7.32 -28.37
N GLU A 103 6.67 -6.08 -28.87
CA GLU A 103 5.86 -4.92 -28.46
C GLU A 103 4.40 -5.33 -28.22
N ASN A 104 3.93 -5.14 -26.99
CA ASN A 104 2.61 -5.60 -26.61
C ASN A 104 1.59 -4.66 -27.25
N ASP A 105 0.62 -5.19 -27.99
CA ASP A 105 -0.50 -4.45 -28.61
C ASP A 105 -1.20 -3.51 -27.60
N ILE A 106 -1.20 -3.90 -26.32
CA ILE A 106 -1.73 -3.13 -25.18
C ILE A 106 -0.90 -1.88 -24.88
N ASP A 107 0.43 -1.93 -25.02
CA ASP A 107 1.30 -0.77 -24.80
C ASP A 107 1.07 0.28 -25.91
N LEU A 108 0.86 -0.17 -27.14
CA LEU A 108 0.49 0.69 -28.28
C LEU A 108 -0.93 1.29 -28.12
N GLU A 109 -1.84 0.54 -27.49
CA GLU A 109 -3.18 1.03 -27.11
C GLU A 109 -3.14 2.07 -25.97
N PHE A 110 -2.06 2.14 -25.19
CA PHE A 110 -1.85 3.20 -24.18
C PHE A 110 -1.29 4.50 -24.76
N GLU A 111 -0.60 4.46 -25.91
CA GLU A 111 -0.17 5.68 -26.61
C GLU A 111 -1.35 6.43 -27.23
N GLN A 112 -2.47 5.73 -27.50
CA GLN A 112 -3.69 6.37 -27.93
C GLN A 112 -4.25 7.24 -26.80
N THR A 113 -4.45 8.53 -27.08
CA THR A 113 -5.02 9.45 -26.10
C THR A 113 -6.36 8.93 -25.59
N LEU A 114 -6.62 9.04 -24.28
CA LEU A 114 -7.85 8.55 -23.63
C LEU A 114 -9.13 9.05 -24.34
N TYR A 115 -9.04 10.23 -24.96
CA TYR A 115 -10.09 10.84 -25.77
C TYR A 115 -10.47 10.03 -27.01
N GLN A 116 -9.53 9.32 -27.63
CA GLN A 116 -9.79 8.44 -28.78
C GLN A 116 -10.40 7.10 -28.35
N ARG A 117 -10.08 6.63 -27.14
CA ARG A 117 -10.53 5.33 -26.62
C ARG A 117 -11.98 5.35 -26.12
N VAL A 118 -12.39 6.47 -25.50
CA VAL A 118 -13.75 6.63 -24.97
C VAL A 118 -14.49 7.70 -25.79
N PRO A 119 -15.41 7.30 -26.69
CA PRO A 119 -16.16 8.26 -27.50
C PRO A 119 -16.99 9.19 -26.58
N GLY A 120 -16.96 10.50 -26.86
CA GLY A 120 -17.73 11.52 -26.12
C GLY A 120 -17.10 12.04 -24.83
N MET A 121 -15.91 11.53 -24.44
CA MET A 121 -15.23 12.01 -23.23
C MET A 121 -14.59 13.40 -23.42
N GLU A 122 -14.03 13.67 -24.59
CA GLU A 122 -13.47 14.99 -24.93
C GLU A 122 -14.54 16.08 -24.84
N GLU A 123 -15.71 15.80 -25.43
CA GLU A 123 -16.89 16.67 -25.39
C GLU A 123 -17.34 16.97 -23.97
N THR A 124 -17.47 15.93 -23.13
CA THR A 124 -17.90 16.08 -21.74
C THR A 124 -16.91 16.93 -20.93
N GLN A 125 -15.60 16.71 -21.11
CA GLN A 125 -14.57 17.50 -20.43
C GLN A 125 -14.56 18.96 -20.90
N LEU A 126 -14.72 19.21 -22.21
CA LEU A 126 -14.84 20.56 -22.77
C LEU A 126 -16.04 21.31 -22.20
N ILE A 127 -17.21 20.66 -22.08
CA ILE A 127 -18.41 21.27 -21.49
C ILE A 127 -18.17 21.64 -20.02
N ILE A 128 -17.58 20.74 -19.23
CA ILE A 128 -17.30 20.99 -17.81
C ILE A 128 -16.31 22.15 -17.65
N ASN A 129 -15.22 22.14 -18.42
CA ASN A 129 -14.21 23.20 -18.39
C ASN A 129 -14.79 24.54 -18.86
N TYR A 130 -15.64 24.53 -19.89
CA TYR A 130 -16.32 25.73 -20.36
C TYR A 130 -17.21 26.35 -19.27
N LYS A 131 -18.04 25.53 -18.61
CA LYS A 131 -18.89 25.98 -17.50
C LYS A 131 -18.06 26.55 -16.35
N TYR A 132 -17.01 25.85 -15.95
CA TYR A 132 -16.09 26.30 -14.90
C TYR A 132 -15.41 27.63 -15.25
N ASN A 133 -14.95 27.81 -16.50
CA ASN A 133 -14.28 29.05 -16.90
C ASN A 133 -15.24 30.24 -16.95
N ILE A 134 -16.50 30.02 -17.35
CA ILE A 134 -17.54 31.05 -17.30
C ILE A 134 -17.83 31.47 -15.85
N GLU A 135 -17.97 30.50 -14.93
CA GLU A 135 -18.21 30.77 -13.50
C GLU A 135 -17.05 31.55 -12.86
N ASN A 136 -15.81 31.26 -13.26
CA ASN A 136 -14.61 31.87 -12.67
C ASN A 136 -14.05 33.06 -13.47
N GLN A 137 -14.73 33.51 -14.53
CA GLN A 137 -14.29 34.60 -15.42
C GLN A 137 -12.89 34.37 -16.02
N ILE A 138 -12.56 33.11 -16.30
CA ILE A 138 -11.31 32.69 -16.94
C ILE A 138 -11.49 32.72 -18.45
N ASP A 139 -10.45 33.06 -19.20
CA ASP A 139 -10.48 33.06 -20.66
C ASP A 139 -10.87 31.69 -21.23
N ASN A 140 -11.71 31.69 -22.27
CA ASN A 140 -12.30 30.49 -22.86
C ASN A 140 -12.13 30.41 -24.39
N THR A 141 -11.26 31.25 -24.96
CA THR A 141 -11.00 31.31 -26.40
C THR A 141 -10.59 29.96 -27.00
N GLU A 142 -9.65 29.27 -26.37
CA GLU A 142 -9.13 27.96 -26.80
C GLU A 142 -10.20 26.86 -26.73
N ILE A 143 -11.01 26.87 -25.66
CA ILE A 143 -12.08 25.89 -25.43
C ILE A 143 -13.16 26.04 -26.51
N ILE A 144 -13.57 27.28 -26.81
CA ILE A 144 -14.58 27.57 -27.84
C ILE A 144 -14.06 27.17 -29.23
N ALA A 145 -12.78 27.43 -29.53
CA ALA A 145 -12.17 27.01 -30.78
C ALA A 145 -12.22 25.49 -30.95
N ARG A 146 -11.82 24.73 -29.92
CA ARG A 146 -11.85 23.27 -29.94
C ARG A 146 -13.26 22.68 -30.03
N MET A 147 -14.22 23.24 -29.30
CA MET A 147 -15.62 22.83 -29.39
C MET A 147 -16.19 23.03 -30.80
N ARG A 148 -15.79 24.13 -31.48
CA ARG A 148 -16.19 24.40 -32.87
C ARG A 148 -15.61 23.39 -33.85
N GLU A 149 -14.36 22.96 -33.67
CA GLU A 149 -13.74 21.92 -34.50
C GLU A 149 -14.50 20.59 -34.42
N LEU A 150 -15.03 20.27 -33.23
CA LEU A 150 -15.84 19.07 -33.00
C LEU A 150 -17.31 19.23 -33.46
N GLY A 151 -17.69 20.39 -34.01
CA GLY A 151 -19.06 20.68 -34.44
C GLY A 151 -20.06 20.96 -33.30
N MET A 152 -19.57 21.10 -32.07
CA MET A 152 -20.39 21.44 -30.91
C MET A 152 -20.61 22.95 -30.85
N LYS A 153 -21.88 23.37 -30.78
CA LYS A 153 -22.23 24.78 -30.57
C LYS A 153 -22.37 25.05 -29.08
N PRO A 154 -21.74 26.10 -28.53
CA PRO A 154 -21.89 26.47 -27.11
C PRO A 154 -23.33 26.83 -26.74
N GLU A 155 -24.18 27.15 -27.74
CA GLU A 155 -25.59 27.48 -27.59
C GLU A 155 -26.49 26.27 -27.26
N ASN A 156 -26.05 25.04 -27.56
CA ASN A 156 -26.76 23.80 -27.16
C ASN A 156 -26.50 23.41 -25.69
N ILE A 157 -25.66 24.16 -24.98
CA ILE A 157 -25.39 23.98 -23.57
C ILE A 157 -26.27 24.99 -22.84
N GLU A 158 -27.57 24.71 -22.85
CA GLU A 158 -28.55 25.53 -22.13
C GLU A 158 -28.18 25.54 -20.64
N VAL A 159 -28.15 26.76 -20.09
CA VAL A 159 -27.92 27.06 -18.67
C VAL A 159 -29.19 26.79 -17.87
#